data_AF-A0A093ZWD9-F1
#
_entry.id   AF-A0A093ZWD9-F1
#
_cell.length_a   1.000
_cell.length_b   1.000
_cell.length_c   1.000
_cell.angle_alpha   90.00
_cell.angle_beta   90.00
_cell.angle_gamma   90.00
#
_symmetry.space_group_name_H-M   'P 1'
#
loop_
_entity.id
_entity.type
_entity.pdbx_description
1 polymer ?
#
loop_
_entity_poly.entity_id
_entity_poly.type
_entity_poly.pdbx_seq_one_letter_code
_entity_poly.pdbx_strand_id
1 'polypeptide(L)'
;MVKPKTSKSAKGAKASSASDTITDPRFAAFATDPRFRLPSKKHTRTKIDKRFSRMLEDDDFSNTATVDRYGRKISSSGKKKALQRLYQPEEEEEEEESEAEVEVEDDAVVEKELRRAEA
;
A
#
# COMPACT_ATOMS: atom_id res chain seq x y z
N MET A 1 13.46 -41.32 -27.91
CA MET A 1 13.91 -40.30 -26.93
C MET A 1 12.87 -39.19 -26.87
N VAL A 2 12.00 -39.18 -25.87
CA VAL A 2 11.15 -38.03 -25.51
C VAL A 2 11.02 -38.06 -23.99
N LYS A 3 11.56 -37.04 -23.31
CA LYS A 3 11.47 -36.91 -21.84
C LYS A 3 10.20 -36.10 -21.51
N PRO A 4 9.35 -36.53 -20.56
CA PRO A 4 8.19 -35.74 -20.15
C PRO A 4 8.62 -34.51 -19.35
N LYS A 5 8.06 -33.36 -19.69
CA LYS A 5 8.25 -32.07 -19.01
C LYS A 5 7.46 -32.08 -17.70
N THR A 6 8.14 -32.16 -16.56
CA THR A 6 7.54 -31.90 -15.24
C THR A 6 7.41 -30.40 -15.04
N SER A 7 6.18 -29.88 -14.98
CA SER A 7 5.91 -28.50 -14.57
C SER A 7 6.16 -28.36 -13.07
N LYS A 8 7.26 -27.71 -12.71
CA LYS A 8 7.57 -27.32 -11.33
C LYS A 8 6.65 -26.16 -10.95
N SER A 9 5.60 -26.45 -10.19
CA SER A 9 4.68 -25.44 -9.65
C SER A 9 5.47 -24.44 -8.79
N ALA A 10 5.41 -23.17 -9.19
CA ALA A 10 6.00 -22.06 -8.46
C ALA A 10 5.39 -21.98 -7.04
N LYS A 11 6.23 -22.20 -6.03
CA LYS A 11 5.95 -21.91 -4.64
C LYS A 11 6.06 -20.39 -4.47
N GLY A 12 4.94 -19.69 -4.65
CA GLY A 12 4.95 -18.22 -4.68
C GLY A 12 3.55 -17.61 -4.68
N ALA A 13 2.67 -18.14 -3.84
CA ALA A 13 1.48 -17.42 -3.42
C ALA A 13 1.38 -17.67 -1.92
N LYS A 14 1.81 -16.70 -1.12
CA LYS A 14 1.44 -16.68 0.28
C LYS A 14 -0.05 -16.35 0.28
N ALA A 15 -0.87 -17.37 0.08
CA ALA A 15 -2.29 -17.31 0.40
C ALA A 15 -2.38 -16.71 1.79
N SER A 16 -3.01 -15.53 1.89
CA SER A 16 -3.51 -14.99 3.14
C SER A 16 -4.13 -16.16 3.90
N SER A 17 -3.50 -16.53 5.01
CA SER A 17 -3.79 -17.73 5.76
C SER A 17 -5.29 -17.88 5.92
N ALA A 18 -5.83 -19.01 5.45
CA ALA A 18 -7.17 -19.47 5.75
C ALA A 18 -7.30 -19.88 7.24
N SER A 19 -6.94 -18.95 8.14
CA SER A 19 -6.97 -19.10 9.59
C SER A 19 -7.84 -18.05 10.28
N ASP A 20 -8.59 -17.23 9.53
CA ASP A 20 -9.46 -16.18 10.08
C ASP A 20 -10.91 -16.65 10.31
N THR A 21 -11.10 -17.88 10.77
CA THR A 21 -12.37 -18.21 11.43
C THR A 21 -12.34 -17.58 12.81
N ILE A 22 -12.88 -16.37 12.91
CA ILE A 22 -13.07 -15.62 14.15
C ILE A 22 -13.74 -16.55 15.18
N THR A 23 -13.03 -16.93 16.23
CA THR A 23 -13.52 -17.88 17.25
C THR A 23 -14.39 -17.25 18.33
N ASP A 24 -14.29 -15.93 18.50
CA ASP A 24 -15.04 -15.18 19.53
C ASP A 24 -16.45 -14.81 19.01
N PRO A 25 -17.52 -15.17 19.74
CA PRO A 25 -18.90 -14.87 19.33
C PRO A 25 -19.19 -13.38 19.19
N ARG A 26 -18.44 -12.50 19.88
CA ARG A 26 -18.61 -11.04 19.78
C ARG A 26 -18.26 -10.52 18.39
N PHE A 27 -17.39 -11.23 17.66
CA PHE A 27 -16.89 -10.80 16.35
C PHE A 27 -17.42 -11.68 15.21
N ALA A 28 -18.33 -12.64 15.47
CA ALA A 28 -18.89 -13.53 14.44
C ALA A 28 -19.56 -12.77 13.28
N ALA A 29 -20.09 -11.57 13.54
CA ALA A 29 -20.66 -10.71 12.53
C ALA A 29 -19.62 -10.18 11.52
N PHE A 30 -18.35 -10.00 11.89
CA PHE A 30 -17.30 -9.49 11.00
C PHE A 30 -16.99 -10.42 9.83
N ALA A 31 -17.17 -11.73 10.01
CA ALA A 31 -16.90 -12.72 8.96
C ALA A 31 -17.99 -12.75 7.88
N THR A 32 -19.22 -12.38 8.23
CA THR A 32 -20.41 -12.65 7.39
C THR A 32 -21.11 -11.39 6.92
N ASP A 33 -21.16 -10.34 7.74
CA ASP A 33 -21.93 -9.13 7.42
C ASP A 33 -21.16 -8.26 6.40
N PRO A 34 -21.77 -7.96 5.23
CA PRO A 34 -21.13 -7.14 4.20
C PRO A 34 -20.76 -5.73 4.68
N ARG A 35 -21.36 -5.24 5.77
CA ARG A 35 -21.03 -3.95 6.37
C ARG A 35 -19.61 -3.87 6.89
N PHE A 36 -19.04 -5.00 7.32
CA PHE A 36 -17.66 -5.08 7.83
C PHE A 36 -16.65 -5.53 6.78
N ARG A 37 -17.10 -5.79 5.53
CA ARG A 37 -16.17 -6.07 4.43
C ARG A 37 -15.47 -4.78 4.03
N LEU A 38 -14.15 -4.79 4.08
CA LEU A 38 -13.37 -3.64 3.63
C LEU A 38 -13.62 -3.40 2.13
N PRO A 39 -13.84 -2.14 1.71
CA PRO A 39 -13.90 -1.81 0.30
C PRO A 39 -12.59 -2.18 -0.39
N SER A 40 -12.67 -2.61 -1.65
CA SER A 40 -11.48 -2.96 -2.42
C SER A 40 -10.59 -1.74 -2.59
N LYS A 41 -9.26 -1.96 -2.69
CA LYS A 41 -8.29 -0.87 -2.89
C LYS A 41 -8.65 0.04 -4.09
N LYS A 42 -9.22 -0.55 -5.15
CA LYS A 42 -9.69 0.15 -6.35
C LYS A 42 -10.88 1.07 -6.07
N HIS A 43 -11.79 0.68 -5.18
CA HIS A 43 -13.00 1.45 -4.88
C HIS A 43 -12.78 2.54 -3.83
N THR A 44 -11.67 2.48 -3.11
CA THR A 44 -11.29 3.50 -2.13
C THR A 44 -10.58 4.70 -2.78
N ARG A 45 -9.92 4.50 -3.93
CA ARG A 45 -9.23 5.57 -4.68
C ARG A 45 -10.23 6.40 -5.48
N THR A 46 -9.97 7.70 -5.55
CA THR A 46 -10.78 8.64 -6.33
C THR A 46 -10.25 8.76 -7.75
N LYS A 47 -11.14 8.61 -8.74
CA LYS A 47 -10.77 8.73 -10.15
C LYS A 47 -10.57 10.19 -10.52
N ILE A 48 -9.46 10.51 -11.19
CA ILE A 48 -9.14 11.87 -11.64
C ILE A 48 -9.20 11.99 -13.16
N ASP A 49 -9.79 13.08 -13.62
CA ASP A 49 -9.87 13.52 -15.01
C ASP A 49 -8.45 13.77 -15.57
N LYS A 50 -8.28 13.61 -16.88
CA LYS A 50 -7.05 13.84 -17.66
C LYS A 50 -6.36 15.16 -17.33
N ARG A 51 -7.12 16.21 -17.01
CA ARG A 51 -6.55 17.52 -16.63
C ARG A 51 -5.66 17.46 -15.39
N PHE A 52 -5.88 16.48 -14.53
CA PHE A 52 -5.15 16.30 -13.27
C PHE A 52 -4.17 15.14 -13.30
N SER A 53 -4.04 14.38 -14.40
CA SER A 53 -3.08 13.27 -14.51
C SER A 53 -1.64 13.73 -14.26
N ARG A 54 -1.32 14.96 -14.71
CA ARG A 54 -0.03 15.62 -14.48
C ARG A 54 0.37 15.72 -13.01
N MET A 55 -0.59 15.74 -12.08
CA MET A 55 -0.29 15.75 -10.64
C MET A 55 0.43 14.47 -10.17
N LEU A 56 0.21 13.35 -10.86
CA LEU A 56 0.82 12.05 -10.54
C LEU A 56 2.15 11.83 -11.28
N GLU A 57 2.28 12.43 -12.47
CA GLU A 57 3.41 12.25 -13.39
C GLU A 57 4.50 13.32 -13.23
N ASP A 58 4.13 14.59 -13.07
CA ASP A 58 5.08 15.71 -13.08
C ASP A 58 5.86 15.81 -11.74
N ASP A 59 7.18 15.90 -11.84
CA ASP A 59 8.06 16.07 -10.68
C ASP A 59 7.84 17.40 -9.95
N ASP A 60 7.34 18.43 -10.65
CA ASP A 60 7.00 19.73 -10.05
C ASP A 60 5.97 19.62 -8.92
N PHE A 61 5.05 18.64 -8.99
CA PHE A 61 4.07 18.38 -7.94
C PHE A 61 4.59 17.48 -6.81
N SER A 62 5.50 16.57 -7.14
CA SER A 62 6.08 15.64 -6.16
C SER A 62 7.28 16.23 -5.42
N ASN A 63 7.88 17.30 -5.94
CA ASN A 63 9.04 17.95 -5.34
C ASN A 63 8.69 18.58 -3.99
N THR A 64 9.39 18.12 -2.95
CA THR A 64 9.25 18.59 -1.57
C THR A 64 10.59 19.06 -1.05
N ALA A 65 10.56 19.98 -0.09
CA ALA A 65 11.76 20.28 0.68
C ALA A 65 12.28 18.97 1.31
N THR A 66 13.59 18.72 1.16
CA THR A 66 14.26 17.54 1.69
C THR A 66 14.59 17.68 3.18
N VAL A 67 14.33 18.85 3.76
CA VAL A 67 14.70 19.21 5.13
C VAL A 67 13.55 19.95 5.82
N ASP A 68 13.23 19.59 7.06
CA ASP A 68 12.24 20.28 7.89
C ASP A 68 12.79 21.60 8.47
N ARG A 69 11.94 22.37 9.18
CA ARG A 69 12.34 23.65 9.79
C ARG A 69 13.47 23.52 10.84
N TYR A 70 13.66 22.33 11.40
CA TYR A 70 14.65 21.98 12.41
C TYR A 70 15.88 21.28 11.82
N GLY A 71 16.01 21.19 10.50
CA GLY A 71 17.18 20.61 9.86
C GLY A 71 17.15 19.07 9.73
N ARG A 72 16.03 18.41 10.06
CA ARG A 72 15.92 16.95 9.89
C ARG A 72 15.63 16.60 8.44
N LYS A 73 16.26 15.53 7.94
CA LYS A 73 16.04 15.04 6.57
C LYS A 73 14.66 14.39 6.47
N ILE A 74 13.90 14.75 5.44
CA ILE A 74 12.62 14.14 5.07
C ILE A 74 12.79 13.46 3.71
N SER A 75 12.16 12.30 3.51
CA SER A 75 12.16 11.64 2.21
C SER A 75 11.27 12.41 1.21
N SER A 76 11.76 12.60 0.00
CA SER A 76 11.01 13.27 -1.07
C SER A 76 9.91 12.38 -1.67
N SER A 77 9.97 11.06 -1.43
CA SER A 77 9.04 10.09 -2.02
C SER A 77 7.64 10.11 -1.41
N GLY A 78 7.48 10.66 -0.21
CA GLY A 78 6.24 10.60 0.57
C GLY A 78 5.03 11.23 -0.13
N LYS A 79 5.19 12.41 -0.76
CA LYS A 79 4.07 13.09 -1.43
C LYS A 79 3.57 12.34 -2.66
N LYS A 80 4.47 11.82 -3.50
CA LYS A 80 4.10 11.04 -4.68
C LYS A 80 3.30 9.79 -4.29
N LYS A 81 3.81 9.05 -3.30
CA LYS A 81 3.14 7.86 -2.73
C LYS A 81 1.77 8.21 -2.13
N ALA A 82 1.67 9.34 -1.40
CA ALA A 82 0.42 9.79 -0.82
C ALA A 82 -0.65 10.15 -1.88
N LEU A 83 -0.26 10.80 -2.98
CA LEU A 83 -1.15 11.13 -4.08
C LEU A 83 -1.62 9.87 -4.80
N GLN A 84 -0.71 8.93 -5.09
CA GLN A 84 -1.07 7.64 -5.66
C GLN A 84 -2.05 6.89 -4.75
N ARG A 85 -1.87 6.88 -3.43
CA ARG A 85 -2.80 6.21 -2.51
C ARG A 85 -4.24 6.73 -2.59
N LEU A 86 -4.44 8.00 -2.91
CA LEU A 86 -5.74 8.68 -2.90
C LEU A 86 -6.39 8.76 -4.27
N TYR A 87 -5.59 8.87 -5.33
CA TYR A 87 -6.04 9.17 -6.68
C TYR A 87 -5.62 8.10 -7.69
N GLN A 88 -6.43 7.91 -8.72
CA GLN A 88 -6.16 7.04 -9.87
C GLN A 88 -6.63 7.75 -11.14
N PRO A 89 -5.85 7.77 -12.23
CA PRO A 89 -6.31 8.39 -13.48
C PRO A 89 -7.44 7.57 -14.11
N GLU A 90 -8.41 8.25 -14.73
CA GLU A 90 -9.56 7.60 -15.37
C GLU A 90 -9.18 6.63 -16.51
N GLU A 91 -8.04 6.85 -17.17
CA GLU A 91 -7.57 6.05 -18.31
C GLU A 91 -6.86 4.74 -17.87
N GLU A 92 -6.52 4.58 -16.58
CA GLU A 92 -5.69 3.48 -16.06
C GLU A 92 -6.54 2.51 -15.24
N GLU A 93 -7.58 1.93 -15.84
CA GLU A 93 -8.51 1.05 -15.13
C GLU A 93 -7.96 -0.39 -14.91
N GLU A 94 -6.85 -0.76 -15.55
CA GLU A 94 -6.51 -2.19 -15.75
C GLU A 94 -5.20 -2.73 -15.14
N GLU A 95 -4.17 -1.94 -14.77
CA GLU A 95 -2.84 -2.57 -14.56
C GLU A 95 -2.05 -2.34 -13.25
N GLU A 96 -2.40 -1.43 -12.35
CA GLU A 96 -1.55 -1.20 -11.16
C GLU A 96 -2.07 -1.87 -9.88
N GLU A 97 -1.87 -3.19 -9.79
CA GLU A 97 -1.82 -3.91 -8.51
C GLU A 97 -0.37 -3.89 -7.99
N SER A 98 0.23 -2.71 -7.88
CA SER A 98 1.51 -2.58 -7.19
C SER A 98 1.27 -2.66 -5.68
N GLU A 99 1.93 -3.63 -5.06
CA GLU A 99 2.06 -3.80 -3.62
C GLU A 99 2.78 -2.58 -3.03
N ALA A 100 2.12 -1.42 -2.96
CA ALA A 100 2.54 -0.34 -2.10
C ALA A 100 2.27 -0.80 -0.66
N GLU A 101 3.22 -1.55 -0.09
CA GLU A 101 3.35 -1.70 1.35
C GLU A 101 3.28 -0.30 1.95
N VAL A 102 2.38 -0.13 2.91
CA VAL A 102 2.23 1.10 3.68
C VAL A 102 3.43 1.15 4.63
N GLU A 103 4.62 1.42 4.09
CA GLU A 103 5.80 1.76 4.88
C GLU A 103 5.58 3.18 5.43
N VAL A 104 5.07 3.25 6.65
CA VAL A 104 5.17 4.45 7.48
C VAL A 104 6.63 4.56 7.89
N GLU A 105 7.45 5.20 7.04
CA GLU A 105 8.89 5.44 7.29
C GLU A 105 9.15 6.10 8.66
N ASP A 106 8.15 6.82 9.19
CA ASP A 106 8.17 7.48 10.49
C ASP A 106 8.20 6.49 11.68
N ASP A 107 7.59 5.31 11.57
CA ASP A 107 7.51 4.35 12.68
C ASP A 107 8.90 3.75 12.99
N ALA A 108 9.70 3.47 11.97
CA ALA A 108 11.03 2.87 12.13
C ALA A 108 12.03 3.81 12.84
N VAL A 109 11.91 5.12 12.62
CA VAL A 109 12.75 6.13 13.27
C VAL A 109 12.35 6.29 14.73
N VAL A 110 11.05 6.31 15.01
CA VAL A 110 10.50 6.41 16.37
C VAL A 110 10.86 5.18 17.20
N GLU A 111 10.74 3.96 16.64
CA GLU A 111 11.15 2.72 17.30
C GLU A 111 12.64 2.74 17.70
N LYS A 112 13.49 3.29 16.85
CA LYS A 112 14.93 3.37 17.10
C LYS A 112 15.26 4.35 18.24
N GLU A 113 14.58 5.50 18.29
CA GLU A 113 14.74 6.47 19.36
C GLU A 113 14.16 5.96 20.70
N LEU A 114 13.03 5.25 20.68
CA LEU A 114 12.46 4.61 21.88
C LEU A 114 13.41 3.57 22.47
N ARG A 115 13.99 2.68 21.65
CA ARG A 115 14.99 1.70 22.10
C ARG A 115 16.23 2.36 22.69
N ARG A 116 16.60 3.56 22.22
CA ARG A 116 17.73 4.32 22.74
C ARG A 116 17.42 4.98 24.09
N ALA A 117 16.17 5.35 24.35
CA ALA A 117 15.74 5.96 25.60
C ALA A 117 15.42 4.93 26.71
N GLU A 118 15.07 3.69 26.34
CA GLU A 118 14.88 2.56 27.27
C GLU A 118 16.18 1.88 27.75
N ALA A 119 17.31 2.18 27.11
CA ALA A 119 18.64 1.65 27.44
C ALA A 119 19.44 2.63 28.31
#